data_AF-A0A143Y8B1-F1
#
_entry.id   AF-A0A143Y8B1-F1
#
_cell.length_a   1.000
_cell.length_b   1.000
_cell.length_c   1.000
_cell.angle_alpha   90.00
_cell.angle_beta   90.00
_cell.angle_gamma   90.00
#
_symmetry.space_group_name_H-M   'P 1'
#
loop_
_entity.id
_entity.type
_entity.pdbx_description
1 polymer ?
#
loop_
_entity_poly.entity_id
_entity_poly.type
_entity_poly.pdbx_seq_one_letter_code
_entity_poly.pdbx_strand_id
1 'polypeptide(L)'
;MDCSDCPLREQCTKAKEGNNRTIRYNEKWEQQKKIIKDLLSDEKTGAIYGKRKIDVEPVFGFLKANLYFTRFCVRGKEKVRNDLGFALMAVNMRKYTAREALLRRETAPKSSKKGSDHHNLVIGTFFSFTSASYVPASSLYRILSSRPLYRLSF
;
A
#
# COMPACT_ATOMS: atom_id res chain seq x y z
N MET A 1 -21.03 -3.75 -32.78
CA MET A 1 -22.44 -3.96 -32.43
C MET A 1 -23.11 -2.62 -32.50
N ASP A 2 -24.00 -2.43 -33.47
CA ASP A 2 -24.77 -1.21 -33.63
C ASP A 2 -26.03 -1.27 -32.76
N CYS A 3 -26.38 -0.17 -32.09
CA CYS A 3 -27.52 -0.06 -31.18
C CYS A 3 -28.59 0.90 -31.72
N SER A 4 -28.58 1.20 -33.02
CA SER A 4 -29.50 2.14 -33.65
C SER A 4 -30.97 1.70 -33.54
N ASP A 5 -31.28 0.41 -33.72
CA ASP A 5 -32.66 -0.11 -33.72
C ASP A 5 -32.99 -1.02 -32.51
N CYS A 6 -32.31 -0.82 -31.37
CA CYS A 6 -32.52 -1.67 -30.20
C CYS A 6 -33.70 -1.17 -29.33
N PRO A 7 -34.79 -1.94 -29.15
CA PRO A 7 -35.94 -1.51 -28.34
C PRO A 7 -35.63 -1.39 -26.84
N LEU A 8 -34.50 -1.93 -26.38
CA LEU A 8 -34.02 -1.84 -25.00
C LEU A 8 -32.99 -0.71 -24.80
N ARG A 9 -32.81 0.17 -25.79
CA ARG A 9 -31.79 1.24 -25.75
C ARG A 9 -31.97 2.18 -24.56
N GLU A 10 -33.21 2.54 -24.23
CA GLU A 10 -33.53 3.42 -23.09
C GLU A 10 -33.08 2.85 -21.74
N GLN A 11 -33.11 1.52 -21.58
CA GLN A 11 -32.68 0.83 -20.36
C GLN A 11 -31.16 0.57 -20.36
N CYS A 12 -30.55 0.39 -21.53
CA CYS A 12 -29.16 0.00 -21.69
C CYS A 12 -28.18 1.19 -21.64
N THR A 13 -28.54 2.35 -22.22
CA THR A 13 -27.62 3.51 -22.31
C THR A 13 -28.34 4.86 -22.17
N LYS A 14 -27.70 5.82 -21.51
CA LYS A 14 -28.15 7.22 -21.44
C LYS A 14 -27.59 8.12 -22.56
N ALA A 15 -26.90 7.55 -23.55
CA ALA A 15 -26.21 8.30 -24.59
C ALA A 15 -27.19 8.73 -25.70
N LYS A 16 -26.99 9.92 -26.26
CA LYS A 16 -27.79 10.41 -27.40
C LYS A 16 -27.78 9.40 -28.55
N GLU A 17 -28.89 9.35 -29.28
CA GLU A 17 -29.03 8.54 -30.49
C GLU A 17 -27.90 8.84 -31.49
N GLY A 18 -27.34 7.80 -32.12
CA GLY A 18 -26.14 7.89 -32.96
C GLY A 18 -24.79 7.76 -32.24
N ASN A 19 -24.74 7.92 -30.90
CA ASN A 19 -23.52 7.68 -30.12
C ASN A 19 -23.54 6.30 -29.46
N ASN A 20 -22.88 5.34 -30.09
CA ASN A 20 -22.77 3.98 -29.57
C ASN A 20 -21.55 3.82 -28.66
N ARG A 21 -21.75 3.23 -27.47
CA ARG A 21 -20.64 2.89 -26.56
C ARG A 21 -19.97 1.61 -27.05
N THR A 22 -18.68 1.69 -27.36
CA THR A 22 -17.89 0.51 -27.75
C THR A 22 -17.28 -0.13 -26.51
N ILE A 23 -17.74 -1.33 -26.15
CA ILE A 23 -17.10 -2.14 -25.12
C ILE A 23 -16.09 -3.05 -25.81
N ARG A 24 -14.83 -2.95 -25.42
CA ARG A 24 -13.76 -3.85 -25.88
C ARG A 24 -13.58 -4.94 -24.84
N TYR A 25 -13.74 -6.19 -25.26
CA TYR A 25 -13.58 -7.36 -24.40
C TYR A 25 -12.22 -8.02 -24.66
N ASN A 26 -11.48 -8.33 -23.60
CA ASN A 26 -10.24 -9.09 -23.69
C ASN A 26 -10.41 -10.43 -22.99
N GLU A 27 -10.62 -11.48 -23.78
CA GLU A 27 -10.83 -12.85 -23.31
C GLU A 27 -9.72 -13.34 -22.37
N LYS A 28 -8.46 -13.09 -22.75
CA LYS A 28 -7.30 -13.53 -21.97
C LYS A 28 -7.28 -12.87 -20.59
N TRP A 29 -7.65 -11.60 -20.52
CA TRP A 29 -7.66 -10.87 -19.25
C TRP A 29 -8.78 -11.35 -18.32
N GLU A 30 -9.96 -11.69 -18.88
CA GLU A 30 -11.05 -12.25 -18.09
C GLU A 30 -10.76 -13.68 -17.61
N GLN A 31 -10.10 -14.50 -18.42
CA GLN A 31 -9.60 -15.81 -17.98
C GLN A 31 -8.64 -15.66 -16.79
N GLN A 32 -7.70 -14.72 -16.86
CA GLN A 32 -6.76 -14.45 -15.76
C GLN A 32 -7.48 -14.00 -14.48
N LYS A 33 -8.48 -13.12 -14.60
CA LYS A 33 -9.28 -12.70 -13.44
C LYS A 33 -10.03 -13.86 -12.79
N LYS A 34 -10.63 -14.74 -13.59
CA LYS A 34 -11.33 -15.94 -13.08
C LYS A 34 -10.36 -16.81 -12.29
N ILE A 35 -9.20 -17.13 -12.86
CA ILE A 35 -8.16 -17.92 -12.18
C ILE A 35 -7.75 -17.27 -10.86
N ILE A 36 -7.51 -15.95 -10.83
CA ILE A 36 -7.14 -15.24 -9.60
C ILE A 36 -8.28 -15.27 -8.57
N LYS A 37 -9.53 -15.11 -9.01
CA LYS A 37 -10.71 -15.15 -8.14
C LYS A 37 -10.89 -16.52 -7.52
N ASP A 38 -10.74 -17.58 -8.31
CA ASP A 38 -10.83 -18.97 -7.84
C ASP A 38 -9.70 -19.25 -6.83
N LEU A 39 -8.48 -18.80 -7.14
CA LEU A 39 -7.34 -18.91 -6.23
C LEU A 39 -7.52 -18.12 -4.92
N LEU A 40 -8.15 -16.94 -4.96
CA LEU A 40 -8.45 -16.16 -3.75
C LEU A 40 -9.62 -16.75 -2.94
N SER A 41 -10.51 -17.49 -3.60
CA SER A 41 -11.66 -18.12 -2.95
C SER A 41 -11.31 -19.37 -2.15
N ASP A 42 -10.17 -19.99 -2.47
CA ASP A 42 -9.61 -21.08 -1.67
C ASP A 42 -9.23 -20.60 -0.26
N GLU A 43 -9.67 -21.31 0.77
CA GLU A 43 -9.55 -20.91 2.18
C GLU A 43 -8.09 -20.71 2.61
N LYS A 44 -7.20 -21.62 2.17
CA LYS A 44 -5.76 -21.55 2.50
C LYS A 44 -5.10 -20.33 1.85
N THR A 45 -5.40 -20.12 0.56
CA THR A 45 -4.77 -19.04 -0.20
C THR A 45 -5.34 -17.67 0.16
N GLY A 46 -6.65 -17.58 0.41
CA GLY A 46 -7.34 -16.40 0.93
C GLY A 46 -6.82 -15.98 2.31
N ALA A 47 -6.61 -16.92 3.23
CA ALA A 47 -6.02 -16.62 4.55
C ALA A 47 -4.59 -16.08 4.44
N ILE A 48 -3.77 -16.64 3.55
CA ILE A 48 -2.41 -16.15 3.29
C ILE A 48 -2.45 -14.74 2.69
N TYR A 49 -3.37 -14.49 1.76
CA TYR A 49 -3.55 -13.18 1.13
C TYR A 49 -4.01 -12.13 2.16
N GLY A 50 -4.96 -12.47 3.02
CA GLY A 50 -5.41 -11.62 4.12
C GLY A 50 -4.28 -11.21 5.07
N LYS A 51 -3.41 -12.15 5.45
CA LYS A 51 -2.21 -11.85 6.26
C LYS A 51 -1.26 -10.88 5.54
N ARG A 52 -1.02 -11.05 4.23
CA ARG A 52 -0.17 -10.12 3.45
C ARG A 52 -0.72 -8.70 3.46
N LYS A 53 -2.05 -8.56 3.38
CA LYS A 53 -2.71 -7.25 3.40
C LYS A 53 -2.41 -6.47 4.69
N ILE A 54 -2.29 -7.18 5.81
CA ILE A 54 -2.02 -6.60 7.12
C ILE A 54 -0.51 -6.38 7.33
N ASP A 55 0.33 -7.32 6.91
CA ASP A 55 1.76 -7.28 7.23
C ASP A 55 2.59 -6.51 6.20
N VAL A 56 2.35 -6.78 4.91
CA VAL A 56 3.23 -6.37 3.81
C VAL A 56 2.83 -4.99 3.29
N GLU A 57 1.53 -4.78 3.02
CA GLU A 57 1.05 -3.53 2.41
C GLU A 57 1.36 -2.29 3.26
N PRO A 58 1.17 -2.27 4.60
CA PRO A 58 1.43 -1.08 5.40
C PRO A 58 2.92 -0.71 5.42
N VAL A 59 3.81 -1.71 5.42
CA VAL A 59 5.26 -1.48 5.43
C VAL A 59 5.71 -0.86 4.11
N PHE A 60 5.26 -1.39 2.98
CA PHE A 60 5.59 -0.82 1.67
C PHE A 60 4.95 0.55 1.45
N GLY A 61 3.71 0.75 1.92
CA GLY A 61 3.06 2.06 1.93
C GLY A 61 3.86 3.08 2.74
N PHE A 62 4.34 2.69 3.93
CA PHE A 62 5.17 3.53 4.77
C PHE A 62 6.51 3.87 4.11
N LEU A 63 7.21 2.89 3.54
CA LEU A 63 8.47 3.09 2.82
C LEU A 63 8.30 4.06 1.65
N LYS A 64 7.23 3.91 0.88
CA LYS A 64 6.92 4.81 -0.24
C LYS A 64 6.60 6.22 0.22
N ALA A 65 5.79 6.38 1.27
CA ALA A 65 5.39 7.69 1.78
C ALA A 65 6.52 8.44 2.50
N ASN A 66 7.36 7.73 3.27
CA ASN A 66 8.37 8.36 4.12
C ASN A 66 9.73 8.51 3.44
N LEU A 67 10.13 7.51 2.66
CA LEU A 67 11.46 7.46 2.04
C LEU A 67 11.41 7.63 0.52
N TYR A 68 10.22 7.84 -0.06
CA TYR A 68 10.03 7.86 -1.52
C TYR A 68 10.62 6.63 -2.21
N PHE A 69 10.61 5.50 -1.48
CA PHE A 69 11.22 4.25 -1.91
C PHE A 69 10.32 3.58 -2.96
N THR A 70 10.60 3.88 -4.23
CA THR A 70 9.80 3.42 -5.38
C THR A 70 10.49 2.29 -6.15
N ARG A 71 11.82 2.23 -6.10
CA ARG A 71 12.62 1.24 -6.84
C ARG A 71 13.88 0.86 -6.09
N PHE A 72 14.28 -0.40 -6.21
CA PHE A 72 15.61 -0.85 -5.78
C PHE A 72 16.65 -0.35 -6.77
N CYS A 73 17.73 0.24 -6.26
CA CYS A 73 18.85 0.70 -7.11
C CYS A 73 19.80 -0.44 -7.48
N VAL A 74 19.72 -1.56 -6.78
CA VAL A 74 20.62 -2.71 -6.92
C VAL A 74 19.93 -3.93 -7.50
N ARG A 75 20.70 -4.76 -8.21
CA ARG A 75 20.25 -6.05 -8.73
C ARG A 75 20.90 -7.19 -7.95
N GLY A 76 20.18 -8.30 -7.79
CA GLY A 76 20.63 -9.48 -7.04
C GLY A 76 20.02 -9.54 -5.64
N LYS A 77 19.60 -10.75 -5.25
CA LYS A 77 18.79 -10.98 -4.03
C LYS A 77 19.46 -10.46 -2.76
N GLU A 78 20.75 -10.70 -2.61
CA GLU A 78 21.53 -10.26 -1.44
C GLU A 78 21.64 -8.73 -1.36
N LYS A 79 21.93 -8.07 -2.48
CA LYS A 79 22.05 -6.61 -2.52
C LYS A 79 20.72 -5.93 -2.23
N VAL A 80 19.64 -6.41 -2.83
CA VAL A 80 18.27 -5.93 -2.59
C VAL A 80 17.90 -6.08 -1.11
N ARG A 81 18.32 -7.18 -0.48
CA ARG A 81 18.10 -7.43 0.94
C ARG A 81 18.80 -6.39 1.82
N ASN A 82 20.04 -6.02 1.50
CA ASN A 82 20.77 -5.00 2.25
C ASN A 82 20.14 -3.62 2.06
N ASP A 83 19.79 -3.26 0.82
CA ASP A 83 19.13 -1.99 0.47
C ASP A 83 17.80 -1.82 1.25
N LEU A 84 16.97 -2.87 1.29
CA LEU A 84 15.76 -2.88 2.09
C LEU A 84 16.04 -2.78 3.60
N GLY A 85 17.10 -3.45 4.07
CA GLY A 85 17.54 -3.37 5.46
C GLY A 85 17.87 -1.94 5.89
N PHE A 86 18.58 -1.19 5.04
CA PHE A 86 18.87 0.23 5.29
C PHE A 86 17.61 1.08 5.28
N ALA A 87 16.70 0.87 4.34
CA ALA A 87 15.44 1.60 4.28
C ALA A 87 14.61 1.39 5.57
N LEU A 88 14.49 0.14 6.03
CA LEU A 88 13.80 -0.19 7.28
C LEU A 88 14.51 0.39 8.51
N MET A 89 15.85 0.41 8.53
CA MET A 89 16.62 1.02 9.60
C MET A 89 16.35 2.53 9.69
N ALA A 90 16.36 3.24 8.55
CA ALA A 90 16.05 4.66 8.50
C ALA A 90 14.64 4.97 9.03
N VAL A 91 13.66 4.12 8.69
CA VAL A 91 12.30 4.19 9.25
C VAL A 91 12.31 4.02 10.76
N ASN A 92 13.02 3.01 11.27
CA ASN A 92 13.09 2.74 12.71
C ASN A 92 13.77 3.89 13.47
N MET A 93 14.82 4.51 12.93
CA MET A 93 15.46 5.69 13.51
C MET A 93 14.52 6.90 13.58
N ARG A 94 13.72 7.15 12.53
CA ARG A 94 12.69 8.21 12.55
C ARG A 94 11.62 7.94 13.62
N LYS A 95 11.20 6.69 13.79
CA LYS A 95 10.27 6.32 14.87
C LYS A 95 10.89 6.53 16.26
N TYR A 96 12.15 6.14 16.43
CA TYR A 96 12.87 6.34 17.70
C TYR A 96 12.95 7.82 18.07
N THR A 97 13.43 8.66 17.15
CA THR A 97 13.53 10.11 17.38
C THR A 97 12.19 10.77 17.68
N ALA A 98 11.11 10.36 17.00
CA ALA A 98 9.76 10.85 17.31
C ALA A 98 9.28 10.42 18.70
N ARG A 99 9.53 9.17 19.11
CA ARG A 99 9.21 8.68 20.47
C ARG A 99 9.98 9.41 21.53
N GLU A 100 11.28 9.59 21.34
CA GLU A 100 12.13 10.38 22.24
C GLU A 100 11.62 11.82 22.36
N ALA A 101 11.20 12.45 21.26
CA ALA A 101 10.62 13.80 21.29
C ALA A 101 9.29 13.86 22.07
N LEU A 102 8.46 12.82 21.98
CA LEU A 102 7.22 12.72 22.77
C LEU A 102 7.52 12.55 24.27
N LEU A 103 8.44 11.65 24.63
CA LEU A 103 8.87 11.45 26.03
C LEU A 103 9.48 12.75 26.62
N ARG A 104 10.23 13.51 25.82
CA ARG A 104 10.74 14.82 26.21
C ARG A 104 9.64 15.87 26.38
N ARG A 105 8.52 15.78 25.64
CA ARG A 105 7.38 16.69 25.82
C ARG A 105 6.59 16.39 27.08
N GLU A 106 6.48 15.12 27.48
CA GLU A 106 5.81 14.71 28.73
C GLU A 106 6.59 15.15 29.97
N THR A 107 7.92 15.16 29.89
CA THR A 107 8.80 15.57 30.99
C THR A 107 9.08 17.08 31.05
N ALA A 108 8.66 17.85 30.04
CA ALA A 108 8.83 19.31 30.01
C ALA A 108 7.70 20.05 30.77
N PRO A 109 8.01 21.11 31.54
CA PRO A 109 6.99 21.92 32.19
C PRO A 109 6.08 22.60 31.15
N LYS A 110 4.76 22.51 31.33
CA LYS A 110 3.75 23.08 30.44
C LYS A 110 3.86 24.61 30.42
N SER A 111 4.53 25.18 29.42
CA SER A 111 4.38 26.60 29.10
C SER A 111 3.24 26.79 28.11
N SER A 112 2.22 27.55 28.53
CA SER A 112 1.07 27.91 27.71
C SER A 112 1.51 28.88 26.60
N LYS A 113 1.57 28.43 25.34
CA LYS A 113 1.57 29.34 24.19
C LYS A 113 0.60 28.83 23.11
N LYS A 114 -0.53 29.54 22.99
CA LYS A 114 -1.51 29.47 21.90
C LYS A 114 -0.86 29.98 20.61
N GLY A 115 -0.94 29.18 19.55
CA GLY A 115 -0.59 29.58 18.19
C GLY A 115 -1.18 28.57 17.20
N SER A 116 -2.15 29.01 16.41
CA SER A 116 -2.95 28.20 15.50
C SER A 116 -2.30 28.09 14.12
N ASP A 117 -1.54 27.03 13.88
CA ASP A 117 -1.05 26.72 12.53
C ASP A 117 -1.80 25.49 11.98
N HIS A 118 -2.90 25.77 11.28
CA HIS A 118 -3.80 24.78 10.68
C HIS A 118 -3.12 23.91 9.60
N HIS A 119 -1.90 24.23 9.20
CA HIS A 119 -1.08 23.45 8.26
C HIS A 119 -0.35 22.26 8.93
N ASN A 120 -0.21 22.28 10.26
CA ASN A 120 0.41 21.20 11.04
C ASN A 120 -0.58 20.10 11.47
N LEU A 121 -1.88 20.35 11.33
CA LEU A 121 -2.95 19.42 11.75
C LEU A 121 -3.06 18.21 10.82
N VAL A 122 -2.80 18.38 9.53
CA VAL A 122 -2.90 17.30 8.53
C VAL A 122 -1.69 16.36 8.58
N ILE A 123 -0.51 16.89 8.92
CA ILE A 123 0.70 16.07 9.13
C ILE A 123 0.62 15.33 10.48
N GLY A 124 0.14 16.00 11.53
CA GLY A 124 0.03 15.43 12.88
C GLY A 124 -1.00 14.30 13.01
N THR A 125 -2.11 14.38 12.28
CA THR A 125 -3.17 13.35 12.31
C THR A 125 -2.77 12.08 11.54
N PHE A 126 -2.00 12.20 10.45
CA PHE A 126 -1.43 11.03 9.77
C PHE A 126 -0.31 10.36 10.60
N PHE A 127 0.46 11.14 11.35
CA PHE A 127 1.60 10.64 12.11
C PHE A 127 1.21 9.97 13.44
N SER A 128 0.06 10.35 14.02
CA SER A 128 -0.42 9.80 15.30
C SER A 128 -0.79 8.31 15.24
N PHE A 129 -1.00 7.75 14.05
CA PHE A 129 -1.29 6.31 13.90
C PHE A 129 -0.04 5.41 13.97
N THR A 130 1.17 5.99 14.05
CA THR A 130 2.43 5.25 13.81
C THR A 130 3.27 4.93 15.05
N SER A 131 2.74 5.16 16.25
CA SER A 131 3.48 4.97 17.51
C SER A 131 3.59 3.52 18.00
N ALA A 132 2.91 2.55 17.37
CA ALA A 132 2.69 1.24 18.00
C ALA A 132 3.39 0.02 17.35
N SER A 133 4.35 0.16 16.44
CA SER A 133 5.05 -1.03 15.91
C SER A 133 6.53 -0.77 15.64
N TYR A 134 7.37 -1.23 16.56
CA TYR A 134 8.77 -1.58 16.29
C TYR A 134 8.75 -2.71 15.28
N VAL A 135 9.43 -2.54 14.15
CA VAL A 135 9.49 -3.58 13.11
C VAL A 135 10.87 -4.21 13.18
N PRO A 136 11.01 -5.42 13.76
CA PRO A 136 12.28 -6.12 13.76
C PRO A 136 12.65 -6.43 12.31
N ALA A 137 13.86 -6.07 11.89
CA ALA A 137 14.38 -6.41 10.56
C ALA A 137 14.32 -7.93 10.29
N SER A 138 14.38 -8.74 11.35
CA SER A 138 14.21 -10.21 11.32
C SER A 138 12.79 -10.67 10.98
N SER A 139 11.75 -9.99 11.48
CA SER A 139 10.34 -10.37 11.25
C SER A 139 9.91 -10.11 9.81
N LEU A 140 10.29 -8.96 9.23
CA LEU A 140 10.05 -8.70 7.81
C LEU A 140 10.93 -9.56 6.91
N TYR A 141 12.16 -9.84 7.33
CA TYR A 141 13.02 -10.72 6.55
C TYR A 141 12.46 -12.13 6.46
N ARG A 142 11.92 -12.73 7.54
CA ARG A 142 11.27 -14.05 7.44
C ARG A 142 10.09 -14.00 6.46
N ILE A 143 9.28 -12.94 6.48
CA ILE A 143 8.14 -12.77 5.57
C ILE A 143 8.59 -12.68 4.09
N LEU A 144 9.72 -12.02 3.82
CA LEU A 144 10.27 -11.81 2.48
C LEU A 144 11.18 -12.94 1.98
N SER A 145 11.84 -13.67 2.90
CA SER A 145 12.79 -14.77 2.62
C SER A 145 12.12 -16.11 2.39
N SER A 146 10.92 -16.33 2.96
CA SER A 146 10.19 -17.59 2.80
C SER A 146 9.48 -17.74 1.46
N ARG A 147 9.66 -16.80 0.51
CA ARG A 147 8.90 -16.79 -0.74
C ARG A 147 9.79 -16.56 -1.96
N PRO A 148 9.69 -17.43 -2.99
CA PRO A 148 10.37 -17.21 -4.26
C PRO A 148 9.90 -15.88 -4.86
N LEU A 149 10.89 -15.02 -5.15
CA LEU A 149 10.78 -13.74 -5.82
C LEU A 149 10.35 -13.92 -7.27
N TYR A 150 9.12 -14.37 -7.53
CA TYR A 150 8.48 -14.08 -8.81
C TYR A 150 7.88 -12.68 -8.69
N ARG A 151 8.60 -11.71 -9.27
CA ARG A 151 8.08 -10.46 -9.77
C ARG A 151 7.30 -9.63 -8.73
N LEU A 152 8.04 -9.00 -7.82
CA LEU A 152 7.59 -7.76 -7.18
C LEU A 152 7.60 -6.66 -8.24
N SER A 153 6.56 -6.66 -9.09
CA SER A 153 6.12 -5.43 -9.75
C SER A 153 5.22 -4.73 -8.74
N PHE A 154 5.80 -3.78 -8.02
CA PHE A 154 5.05 -2.69 -7.38
C PHE A 154 4.89 -1.54 -8.37
#